data_AF-A0AAW0JGA7-F1
#
_entry.id   AF-A0AAW0JGA7-F1
#
_cell.length_a   1.000
_cell.length_b   1.000
_cell.length_c   1.000
_cell.angle_alpha   90.00
_cell.angle_beta   90.00
_cell.angle_gamma   90.00
#
_symmetry.space_group_name_H-M   'P 1'
#
loop_
_entity.id
_entity.type
_entity.pdbx_description
1 polymer ?
#
loop_
_entity_poly.entity_id
_entity_poly.type
_entity_poly.pdbx_seq_one_letter_code
_entity_poly.pdbx_strand_id
1 'polypeptide(L)'
;MEKQEAKRLGHWLVLVLYPFQGHINPMLQLATILYSKGFSITIAHPQFNSPNHENHPEFHFVSIPDGLSKTNFSPSNLMAMISALNSNCEAPFQQ
;
A
#
# COMPACT_ATOMS: atom_id res chain seq x y z
N MET A 1 19.72 -23.41 24.45
CA MET A 1 18.26 -23.22 24.39
C MET A 1 17.93 -22.62 23.03
N GLU A 2 17.64 -23.49 22.05
CA GLU A 2 16.99 -23.08 20.81
C GLU A 2 15.68 -22.41 21.16
N LYS A 3 15.55 -21.13 20.86
CA LYS A 3 14.23 -20.52 20.74
C LYS A 3 13.62 -21.12 19.48
N GLN A 4 12.78 -22.13 19.67
CA GLN A 4 11.77 -22.48 18.68
C GLN A 4 10.99 -21.21 18.36
N GLU A 5 11.26 -20.61 17.20
CA GLU A 5 10.32 -19.70 16.56
C GLU A 5 9.07 -20.51 16.29
N ALA A 6 8.13 -20.45 17.24
CA ALA A 6 6.77 -20.89 17.02
C ALA A 6 6.33 -20.28 15.70
N LYS A 7 6.03 -21.13 14.72
CA LYS A 7 5.40 -20.74 13.46
C LYS A 7 4.15 -19.94 13.80
N ARG A 8 4.28 -18.62 13.87
CA ARG A 8 3.16 -17.70 13.98
C ARG A 8 2.37 -17.91 12.70
N LEU A 9 1.25 -18.62 12.78
CA LEU A 9 0.19 -18.51 11.78
C LEU A 9 -0.39 -17.10 11.93
N GLY A 10 0.41 -16.10 11.53
CA GLY A 10 0.08 -14.70 11.66
C GLY A 10 -1.08 -14.38 10.75
N HIS A 11 -2.04 -13.60 11.23
CA HIS A 11 -3.08 -13.05 10.37
C HIS A 11 -2.42 -12.06 9.40
N TRP A 12 -2.61 -12.30 8.11
CA TRP A 12 -2.14 -11.41 7.06
C TRP A 12 -3.18 -10.31 6.82
N LEU A 13 -2.75 -9.06 6.83
CA LEU A 13 -3.59 -7.92 6.46
C LEU A 13 -3.03 -7.26 5.21
N VAL A 14 -3.91 -7.05 4.24
CA VAL A 14 -3.62 -6.25 3.05
C VAL A 14 -4.21 -4.87 3.26
N LEU A 15 -3.35 -3.85 3.25
CA LEU A 15 -3.74 -2.46 3.30
C LEU A 15 -3.58 -1.86 1.90
N VAL A 16 -4.68 -1.37 1.33
CA VAL A 16 -4.69 -0.75 0.00
C VAL A 16 -4.51 0.76 0.15
N LEU A 17 -3.40 1.29 -0.34
CA LEU A 17 -3.08 2.71 -0.29
C LEU A 17 -3.71 3.47 -1.44
N TYR A 18 -4.14 4.69 -1.12
CA TYR A 18 -4.44 5.69 -2.12
C TYR A 18 -3.23 6.64 -2.27
N PRO A 19 -2.81 7.01 -3.49
CA PRO A 19 -1.47 7.53 -3.75
C PRO A 19 -1.36 9.05 -3.49
N PHE A 20 -1.99 9.52 -2.42
CA PHE A 20 -1.92 10.92 -1.97
C PHE A 20 -1.32 10.99 -0.57
N GLN A 21 -0.50 12.00 -0.31
CA GLN A 21 0.24 12.13 0.95
C GLN A 21 -0.66 12.11 2.20
N GLY A 22 -1.85 12.71 2.12
CA GLY A 22 -2.85 12.67 3.18
C GLY A 22 -3.43 11.27 3.47
N HIS A 23 -3.21 10.29 2.59
CA HIS A 23 -3.63 8.90 2.74
C HIS A 23 -2.44 7.98 3.03
N ILE A 24 -1.28 8.20 2.38
CA ILE A 24 -0.07 7.37 2.55
C ILE A 24 0.42 7.38 3.99
N ASN A 25 0.66 8.57 4.57
CA ASN A 25 1.28 8.66 5.89
C ASN A 25 0.41 8.05 7.00
N PRO A 26 -0.91 8.35 7.09
CA PRO A 26 -1.76 7.73 8.11
C PRO A 26 -1.87 6.21 7.93
N MET A 27 -1.90 5.71 6.69
CA MET A 27 -1.99 4.26 6.45
C MET A 27 -0.70 3.52 6.82
N LEU A 28 0.47 4.11 6.59
CA LEU A 28 1.74 3.53 7.06
C LEU A 28 1.84 3.56 8.60
N GLN A 29 1.37 4.62 9.26
CA GLN A 29 1.28 4.66 10.73
C GLN A 29 0.33 3.57 11.26
N LEU A 30 -0.82 3.38 10.62
CA LEU A 30 -1.76 2.31 10.95
C LEU A 30 -1.12 0.93 10.74
N ALA A 31 -0.39 0.74 9.64
CA ALA A 31 0.36 -0.48 9.36
C ALA A 31 1.35 -0.81 10.48
N THR A 32 2.12 0.17 10.95
CA THR A 32 3.06 0.00 12.07
C THR A 32 2.34 -0.42 13.36
N ILE A 33 1.19 0.19 13.66
CA ILE A 33 0.39 -0.18 14.84
C ILE A 33 -0.11 -1.61 14.72
N LEU A 34 -0.62 -2.02 13.56
CA LEU A 34 -1.13 -3.38 13.34
C LEU A 34 -0.01 -4.42 13.38
N TYR A 35 1.14 -4.13 12.76
CA TYR A 35 2.33 -4.97 12.85
C TYR A 35 2.77 -5.19 14.30
N SER A 36 2.77 -4.13 15.13
CA SER A 36 3.09 -4.24 16.56
C SER A 36 2.14 -5.16 17.34
N LYS A 37 0.90 -5.35 16.83
CA LYS A 37 -0.11 -6.26 17.40
C LYS A 37 0.01 -7.70 16.89
N GLY A 38 1.00 -8.01 16.05
CA GLY A 38 1.30 -9.36 15.59
C GLY A 38 0.72 -9.71 14.21
N PHE A 39 0.21 -8.74 13.45
CA PHE A 39 -0.20 -8.95 12.07
C PHE A 39 0.98 -8.91 11.10
N SER A 40 0.95 -9.76 10.07
CA SER A 40 1.84 -9.62 8.91
C SER A 40 1.20 -8.65 7.93
N ILE A 41 1.91 -7.59 7.54
CA ILE A 41 1.34 -6.51 6.72
C ILE A 41 1.82 -6.59 5.28
N THR A 42 0.87 -6.51 4.36
CA THR A 42 1.11 -6.25 2.95
C THR A 42 0.50 -4.91 2.57
N ILE A 43 1.29 -4.03 1.96
CA ILE A 43 0.89 -2.73 1.45
C ILE A 43 0.71 -2.86 -0.07
N ALA A 44 -0.53 -2.84 -0.52
CA ALA A 44 -0.85 -2.74 -1.94
C ALA A 44 -0.94 -1.25 -2.32
N HIS A 45 -0.19 -0.80 -3.32
CA HIS A 45 -0.14 0.61 -3.68
C HIS A 45 -0.02 0.81 -5.20
N PRO A 46 -0.57 1.91 -5.74
CA PRO A 46 -0.31 2.32 -7.12
C PRO A 46 1.19 2.62 -7.36
N GLN A 47 1.65 2.53 -8.60
CA GLN A 47 3.00 2.94 -9.01
C GLN A 47 3.22 4.45 -8.89
N PHE A 48 2.18 5.22 -9.20
CA PHE A 48 2.11 6.65 -9.01
C PHE A 48 2.27 7.00 -7.54
N ASN A 49 3.22 7.90 -7.24
CA ASN A 49 3.52 8.36 -5.88
C ASN A 49 3.72 7.20 -4.87
N SER A 50 4.40 6.12 -5.32
CA SER A 50 4.75 4.96 -4.50
C SER A 50 5.44 5.38 -3.18
N PRO A 51 5.11 4.75 -2.04
CA PRO A 51 5.83 4.94 -0.80
C PRO A 51 7.28 4.44 -0.93
N ASN A 52 8.17 5.00 -0.11
CA ASN A 52 9.54 4.49 0.00
C ASN A 52 9.56 3.26 0.91
N HIS A 53 9.61 2.08 0.31
CA HIS A 53 9.70 0.79 1.00
C HIS A 53 10.93 0.63 1.92
N GLU A 54 12.05 1.31 1.64
CA GLU A 54 13.27 1.25 2.48
C GLU A 54 13.03 1.79 3.89
N ASN A 55 12.02 2.63 4.08
CA ASN A 55 11.66 3.17 5.39
C ASN A 55 10.85 2.19 6.25
N HIS A 56 10.33 1.10 5.65
CA HIS A 56 9.46 0.13 6.30
C HIS A 56 9.81 -1.32 5.88
N PRO A 57 11.04 -1.79 6.16
CA PRO A 57 11.51 -3.11 5.75
C PRO A 57 10.71 -4.26 6.37
N GLU A 58 9.91 -4.00 7.40
CA GLU A 58 9.04 -4.96 8.07
C GLU A 58 7.74 -5.27 7.31
N PHE A 59 7.38 -4.48 6.29
CA PHE A 59 6.18 -4.70 5.47
C PHE A 59 6.51 -5.31 4.11
N HIS A 60 5.56 -6.06 3.55
CA HIS A 60 5.62 -6.47 2.15
C HIS A 60 4.94 -5.41 1.28
N PHE A 61 5.58 -5.01 0.18
CA PHE A 61 5.01 -4.03 -0.77
C PHE A 61 4.62 -4.71 -2.08
N VAL A 62 3.40 -4.43 -2.55
CA VAL A 62 2.88 -4.91 -3.83
C VAL A 62 2.47 -3.70 -4.65
N SER A 63 3.15 -3.52 -5.79
CA SER A 63 2.86 -2.43 -6.71
C SER A 63 1.77 -2.83 -7.69
N ILE A 64 0.75 -1.97 -7.82
CA ILE A 64 -0.36 -2.12 -8.76
C ILE A 64 -0.10 -1.20 -9.96
N PRO A 65 -0.09 -1.72 -11.20
CA PRO A 65 0.00 -0.90 -12.40
C PRO A 65 -1.23 0.01 -12.53
N ASP A 66 -1.01 1.33 -12.46
CA ASP A 66 -2.09 2.33 -12.53
C ASP A 66 -2.15 3.09 -13.86
N GLY A 67 -1.18 2.88 -14.75
CA GLY A 67 -1.13 3.52 -16.06
C GLY A 67 -0.95 5.04 -16.04
N LEU A 68 -0.60 5.65 -14.91
CA LEU A 68 -0.40 7.08 -14.78
C LEU A 68 1.08 7.46 -14.92
N SER A 69 1.35 8.55 -15.64
CA SER A 69 2.68 9.17 -15.65
C SER A 69 2.83 10.14 -14.48
N LYS A 70 4.06 10.30 -13.96
CA LYS A 70 4.37 11.27 -12.89
C LYS A 70 4.05 12.72 -13.29
N THR A 71 3.97 13.02 -14.58
CA THR A 71 3.68 14.36 -15.12
C THR A 71 2.19 14.68 -15.21
N ASN A 72 1.31 13.72 -14.98
CA ASN A 72 -0.14 13.92 -15.09
C ASN A 72 -0.77 14.61 -13.88
N PHE A 73 0.01 14.99 -12.86
CA PHE A 73 -0.52 15.62 -11.66
C PHE A 73 -0.76 17.12 -11.84
N SER A 74 -2.02 17.54 -11.80
CA SER A 74 -2.42 18.94 -11.66
C SER A 74 -3.63 19.06 -10.72
N PRO A 75 -3.71 20.07 -9.84
CA PRO A 75 -4.93 20.31 -9.05
C PRO A 75 -6.19 20.43 -9.92
N SER A 76 -6.04 20.94 -11.16
CA SER A 76 -7.15 21.09 -12.10
C SER A 76 -7.69 19.79 -12.69
N ASN A 77 -6.97 18.67 -12.60
CA ASN A 77 -7.37 17.38 -13.17
C ASN A 77 -7.56 16.27 -12.11
N LEU A 78 -7.63 16.65 -10.83
CA LEU A 78 -7.70 15.73 -9.70
C LEU A 78 -8.81 14.67 -9.83
N MET A 79 -10.03 15.08 -10.20
CA MET A 79 -11.16 14.16 -10.35
C MET A 79 -10.95 13.15 -11.49
N ALA A 80 -10.42 13.60 -12.63
CA ALA A 80 -10.12 12.71 -13.75
C ALA A 80 -9.04 11.68 -13.37
N MET A 81 -8.04 12.11 -12.60
CA MET A 81 -6.99 11.25 -12.11
C MET A 81 -7.50 10.23 -11.08
N ILE A 82 -8.42 10.63 -10.18
CA ILE A 82 -9.09 9.71 -9.25
C ILE A 82 -9.88 8.64 -10.01
N SER A 83 -10.67 9.05 -11.01
CA SER A 83 -11.41 8.11 -11.85
C SER A 83 -10.47 7.16 -12.60
N ALA A 84 -9.38 7.68 -13.17
CA ALA A 84 -8.40 6.86 -13.86
C ALA A 84 -7.71 5.85 -12.93
N LEU A 85 -7.33 6.24 -11.70
CA LEU A 85 -6.80 5.33 -10.69
C LEU A 85 -7.78 4.20 -10.39
N ASN A 86 -9.04 4.52 -10.14
CA ASN A 86 -10.05 3.53 -9.81
C ASN A 86 -10.30 2.55 -10.96
N SER A 87 -10.38 3.05 -12.20
CA SER A 87 -10.54 2.19 -13.38
C SER A 87 -9.31 1.33 -13.68
N ASN A 88 -8.11 1.93 -13.64
CA ASN A 88 -6.90 1.24 -14.08
C ASN A 88 -6.42 0.21 -13.05
N CYS A 89 -6.66 0.47 -11.76
CA CYS A 89 -6.30 -0.43 -10.68
C CYS A 89 -7.39 -1.47 -10.37
N GLU A 90 -8.51 -1.52 -11.10
CA GLU A 90 -9.65 -2.37 -10.76
C GLU A 90 -9.34 -3.87 -10.92
N ALA A 91 -8.69 -4.25 -12.03
CA ALA A 91 -8.53 -5.66 -12.41
C ALA A 91 -7.86 -6.54 -11.34
N PRO A 92 -6.82 -6.09 -10.61
CA PRO A 92 -6.23 -6.85 -9.50
C PRO A 92 -7.17 -7.15 -8.32
N PHE A 93 -8.30 -6.44 -8.16
CA PHE A 93 -9.22 -6.60 -7.03
C PHE A 93 -10.46 -7.46 -7.35
N GLN A 94 -10.63 -7.93 -8.60
CA GLN A 94 -11.79 -8.72 -9.03
C GLN A 94 -11.57 -10.25 -8.92
N GLN A 95 -10.52 -10.71 -8.24
CA GLN A 95 -10.16 -12.13 -8.12
C GLN A 95 -10.67 -12.78 -6.83
#